data_AF-A0A1Y4SWI4-F1
#
_entry.id   AF-A0A1Y4SWI4-F1
#
_cell.length_a   1.000
_cell.length_b   1.000
_cell.length_c   1.000
_cell.angle_alpha   90.00
_cell.angle_beta   90.00
_cell.angle_gamma   90.00
#
_symmetry.space_group_name_H-M   'P 1'
#
loop_
_entity.id
_entity.type
_entity.pdbx_description
1 polymer ?
#
loop_
_entity_poly.entity_id
_entity_poly.type
_entity_poly.pdbx_seq_one_letter_code
_entity_poly.pdbx_strand_id
1 'polypeptide(L)'
;MTEILDYNDKILVFKSINNEEHIKSYICVYELNLHLIKEINISDYGYSQSKAIIHNHKLYFVNSSDNNHSIGILDSDNEQLEKIELDMIPNEIAIFKNKLYVSSGIHSQPGNKICIIQLDDRKMKIVEVNTFIDKMISNQDGIYTMYSEDGKIDIRKYDLDSCKELYKATFQYDSNTPYYPSVLFSNQ
;
A
#
# COMPACT_ATOMS: atom_id res chain seq x y z
N MET A 1 -1.42 2.34 10.28
CA MET A 1 -1.08 0.94 10.60
C MET A 1 0.41 0.82 10.35
N THR A 2 1.21 0.37 11.32
CA THR A 2 2.65 0.15 11.09
C THR A 2 2.82 -1.26 10.54
N GLU A 3 3.36 -1.38 9.33
CA GLU A 3 3.69 -2.69 8.76
C GLU A 3 5.08 -3.15 9.20
N ILE A 4 5.18 -4.45 9.47
CA ILE A 4 6.45 -5.16 9.70
C ILE A 4 6.66 -6.04 8.47
N LEU A 5 7.82 -5.90 7.83
CA LEU A 5 8.18 -6.67 6.64
C LEU A 5 9.38 -7.55 6.94
N ASP A 6 9.32 -8.79 6.48
CA ASP A 6 10.46 -9.72 6.47
C ASP A 6 11.10 -9.73 5.07
N TYR A 7 12.41 -9.48 5.01
CA TYR A 7 13.16 -9.47 3.76
C TYR A 7 14.65 -9.70 3.99
N ASN A 8 15.23 -10.66 3.26
CA ASN A 8 16.66 -11.00 3.31
C ASN A 8 17.21 -11.16 4.74
N ASP A 9 16.50 -11.93 5.57
CA ASP A 9 16.82 -12.16 6.99
C ASP A 9 16.88 -10.87 7.84
N LYS A 10 16.15 -9.84 7.40
CA LYS A 10 15.98 -8.56 8.10
C LYS A 10 14.52 -8.25 8.32
N ILE A 11 14.27 -7.48 9.37
CA ILE A 11 12.95 -6.93 9.67
C ILE A 11 12.98 -5.44 9.33
N LEU A 12 12.06 -4.98 8.49
CA LEU A 12 11.89 -3.58 8.14
C LEU A 12 10.63 -3.04 8.84
N VAL A 13 10.77 -1.87 9.46
CA VAL A 13 9.69 -1.20 10.19
C VAL A 13 9.67 0.28 9.84
N PHE A 14 8.49 0.83 9.56
CA PHE A 14 8.32 2.27 9.38
C PHE A 14 8.17 2.99 10.72
N LYS A 15 8.88 4.10 10.87
CA LYS A 15 8.89 4.94 12.06
C LYS A 15 8.70 6.39 11.66
N SER A 16 7.70 7.06 12.23
CA SER A 16 7.53 8.51 12.12
C SER A 16 7.66 9.16 13.50
N ILE A 17 8.37 10.27 13.57
CA ILE A 17 8.59 11.04 14.81
C ILE A 17 8.08 12.46 14.56
N ASN A 18 7.16 12.91 15.40
CA ASN A 18 6.64 14.27 15.37
C ASN A 18 7.43 15.15 16.34
N ASN A 19 8.13 16.16 15.82
CA ASN A 19 8.98 17.05 16.60
C ASN A 19 8.48 18.50 16.53
N GLU A 20 7.18 18.75 16.76
CA GLU A 20 6.51 20.07 16.82
C GLU A 20 6.61 20.98 15.57
N GLU A 21 7.77 21.08 14.91
CA GLU A 21 8.05 21.83 13.69
C GLU A 21 7.97 20.95 12.43
N HIS A 22 8.42 19.69 12.51
CA HIS A 22 8.46 18.77 11.38
C HIS A 22 8.24 17.32 11.81
N ILE A 23 7.62 16.53 10.92
CA ILE A 23 7.53 15.08 11.07
C ILE A 23 8.67 14.45 10.28
N LYS A 24 9.50 13.67 10.94
CA LYS A 24 10.55 12.86 10.31
C LYS A 24 10.10 11.43 10.15
N SER A 25 10.44 10.80 9.03
CA SER A 25 10.09 9.40 8.75
C SER A 25 11.31 8.59 8.38
N TYR A 26 11.33 7.33 8.83
CA TYR A 26 12.43 6.41 8.67
C TYR A 26 11.95 4.99 8.35
N ILE A 27 12.76 4.26 7.61
CA ILE A 27 12.73 2.79 7.58
C ILE A 27 13.82 2.31 8.54
N CYS A 28 13.41 1.66 9.62
CA CYS A 28 14.31 1.01 10.56
C CYS A 28 14.57 -0.42 10.09
N VAL A 29 15.84 -0.79 9.96
CA VAL A 29 16.26 -2.14 9.54
C VAL A 29 16.85 -2.87 10.73
N TYR A 30 16.27 -4.01 11.08
CA TYR A 30 16.67 -4.85 12.20
C TYR A 30 17.18 -6.20 11.73
N GLU A 31 18.07 -6.81 12.52
CA GLU A 31 18.29 -8.26 12.50
C GLU A 31 17.08 -9.01 13.08
N LEU A 32 16.99 -10.32 12.83
CA LEU A 32 15.92 -11.17 13.38
C LEU A 32 15.94 -11.25 14.92
N ASN A 33 17.08 -10.95 15.56
CA ASN A 33 17.21 -10.83 17.02
C ASN A 33 16.76 -9.44 17.56
N LEU A 34 16.20 -8.59 16.70
CA LEU A 34 15.76 -7.22 16.97
C LEU A 34 16.89 -6.22 17.29
N HIS A 35 18.13 -6.52 16.90
CA HIS A 35 19.20 -5.53 16.90
C HIS A 35 19.00 -4.55 15.73
N LEU A 36 18.89 -3.24 16.05
CA LEU A 36 18.78 -2.19 15.03
C LEU A 36 20.12 -2.06 14.30
N ILE A 37 20.09 -2.22 12.98
CA ILE A 37 21.26 -2.08 12.11
C ILE A 37 21.42 -0.62 11.69
N LYS A 38 20.33 -0.02 11.19
CA LYS A 38 20.33 1.35 10.66
C LYS A 38 18.92 1.92 10.52
N GLU A 39 18.87 3.22 10.31
CA GLU A 39 17.68 3.98 9.92
C GLU A 39 17.91 4.65 8.56
N ILE A 40 17.01 4.45 7.62
CA ILE A 40 17.01 5.10 6.29
C ILE A 40 16.00 6.24 6.34
N ASN A 41 16.44 7.48 6.11
CA ASN A 41 15.57 8.65 6.14
C ASN A 41 14.67 8.69 4.89
N ILE A 42 13.36 8.73 5.11
CA ILE A 42 12.33 8.81 4.08
C ILE A 42 11.39 10.00 4.31
N SER A 43 11.84 11.04 5.00
CA SER A 43 11.00 12.21 5.35
C SER A 43 10.44 12.93 4.11
N ASP A 44 11.17 12.92 3.00
CA ASP A 44 10.71 13.48 1.72
C ASP A 44 9.65 12.62 1.02
N TYR A 45 9.38 11.41 1.53
CA TYR A 45 8.40 10.44 1.02
C TYR A 45 7.17 10.36 1.95
N GLY A 46 6.96 11.40 2.73
CA GLY A 46 5.83 11.57 3.63
C GLY A 46 5.95 10.82 4.95
N TYR A 47 4.89 10.85 5.73
CA TYR A 47 4.83 10.23 7.04
C TYR A 47 3.62 9.32 7.25
N SER A 48 3.70 8.48 8.27
CA SER A 48 2.72 7.43 8.59
C SER A 48 2.41 6.54 7.38
N GLN A 49 3.44 5.85 6.88
CA GLN A 49 3.32 4.92 5.77
C GLN A 49 2.17 3.93 6.03
N SER A 50 1.24 3.86 5.08
CA SER A 50 0.00 3.10 5.19
C SER A 50 0.18 1.67 4.72
N LYS A 51 1.02 1.47 3.69
CA LYS A 51 1.23 0.19 3.04
C LYS A 51 2.61 0.11 2.39
N ALA A 52 3.20 -1.07 2.39
CA ALA A 52 4.42 -1.39 1.71
C ALA A 52 4.43 -2.82 1.14
N ILE A 53 5.20 -3.03 0.08
CA ILE A 53 5.38 -4.33 -0.57
C ILE A 53 6.79 -4.45 -1.11
N ILE A 54 7.37 -5.64 -1.03
CA ILE A 54 8.69 -5.93 -1.59
C ILE A 54 8.53 -6.76 -2.85
N HIS A 55 9.20 -6.35 -3.92
CA HIS A 55 9.20 -7.04 -5.20
C HIS A 55 10.51 -6.76 -5.94
N ASN A 56 11.16 -7.81 -6.45
CA ASN A 56 12.42 -7.72 -7.21
C ASN A 56 13.45 -6.80 -6.55
N HIS A 57 13.76 -7.05 -5.28
CA HIS A 57 14.71 -6.28 -4.48
C HIS A 57 14.33 -4.82 -4.19
N LYS A 58 13.12 -4.40 -4.56
CA LYS A 58 12.62 -3.05 -4.31
C LYS A 58 11.49 -3.07 -3.31
N LEU A 59 11.59 -2.21 -2.32
CA LEU A 59 10.52 -1.91 -1.38
C LEU A 59 9.72 -0.72 -1.93
N TYR A 60 8.47 -0.96 -2.28
CA TYR A 60 7.51 0.05 -2.66
C TYR A 60 6.68 0.39 -1.43
N PHE A 61 6.45 1.68 -1.17
CA PHE A 61 5.67 2.12 -0.03
C PHE A 61 4.88 3.38 -0.35
N VAL A 62 3.74 3.50 0.32
CA VAL A 62 2.82 4.63 0.19
C VAL A 62 2.41 5.11 1.57
N ASN A 63 1.90 6.33 1.61
CA ASN A 63 1.41 6.94 2.83
C ASN A 63 0.10 7.69 2.54
N SER A 64 -0.79 7.73 3.53
CA SER A 64 -2.18 8.14 3.33
C SER A 64 -2.58 9.40 4.12
N SER A 65 -1.66 9.99 4.90
CA SER A 65 -2.03 10.94 5.98
C SER A 65 -1.60 12.39 5.79
N ASP A 66 -0.78 12.73 4.80
CA ASP A 66 -0.14 14.05 4.70
C ASP A 66 -0.33 14.75 3.34
N ASN A 67 -1.30 14.28 2.55
CA ASN A 67 -1.49 14.68 1.17
C ASN A 67 -0.22 14.50 0.32
N ASN A 68 0.62 13.52 0.61
CA ASN A 68 1.68 13.12 -0.31
C ASN A 68 1.04 12.33 -1.46
N HIS A 69 1.33 12.76 -2.69
CA HIS A 69 0.83 12.13 -3.90
C HIS A 69 1.92 11.27 -4.55
N SER A 70 2.60 10.42 -3.79
CA SER A 70 3.70 9.64 -4.35
C SER A 70 3.87 8.25 -3.78
N ILE A 71 4.56 7.40 -4.55
CA ILE A 71 5.06 6.10 -4.13
C ILE A 71 6.55 6.28 -3.89
N GLY A 72 7.01 5.90 -2.70
CA GLY A 72 8.43 5.74 -2.42
C GLY A 72 8.90 4.37 -2.86
N ILE A 73 10.10 4.33 -3.43
CA ILE A 73 10.78 3.10 -3.84
C ILE A 73 12.17 3.12 -3.21
N LEU A 74 12.48 2.09 -2.43
CA LEU A 74 13.82 1.84 -1.94
C LEU A 74 14.37 0.63 -2.68
N ASP A 75 15.45 0.83 -3.44
CA ASP A 75 16.27 -0.26 -3.92
C ASP A 75 17.05 -0.85 -2.74
N SER A 76 16.79 -2.12 -2.43
CA SER A 76 17.32 -2.74 -1.21
C SER A 76 18.77 -3.19 -1.37
N ASP A 77 19.29 -3.25 -2.60
CA ASP A 77 20.64 -3.72 -2.88
C ASP A 77 21.66 -2.57 -2.77
N ASN A 78 21.26 -1.35 -3.14
CA ASN A 78 22.13 -0.17 -3.15
C ASN A 78 21.62 1.04 -2.32
N GLU A 79 20.46 0.89 -1.68
CA GLU A 79 19.82 1.90 -0.83
C GLU A 79 19.43 3.19 -1.54
N GLN A 80 19.27 3.15 -2.86
CA GLN A 80 18.77 4.29 -3.63
C GLN A 80 17.27 4.45 -3.42
N LEU A 81 16.89 5.67 -3.07
CA LEU A 81 15.50 6.08 -2.97
C LEU A 81 15.05 6.77 -4.25
N GLU A 82 13.89 6.37 -4.75
CA GLU A 82 13.23 6.98 -5.88
C GLU A 82 11.78 7.27 -5.55
N LYS A 83 11.22 8.24 -6.28
CA LYS A 83 9.82 8.63 -6.14
C LYS A 83 9.08 8.44 -7.47
N ILE A 84 7.84 7.99 -7.39
CA ILE A 84 6.88 8.08 -8.48
C ILE A 84 5.77 9.02 -8.03
N GLU A 85 5.63 10.16 -8.72
CA GLU A 85 4.54 11.10 -8.51
C GLU A 85 3.23 10.56 -9.10
N LEU A 86 2.13 10.83 -8.40
CA LEU A 86 0.77 10.42 -8.74
C LEU A 86 -0.14 11.65 -8.80
N ASP A 87 -1.22 11.55 -9.57
CA ASP A 87 -2.31 12.55 -9.55
C ASP A 87 -3.40 12.16 -8.54
N MET A 88 -2.99 11.56 -7.41
CA MET A 88 -3.87 11.10 -6.34
C MET A 88 -3.09 10.83 -5.06
N ILE A 89 -3.76 10.93 -3.91
CA ILE A 89 -3.21 10.46 -2.63
C ILE A 89 -3.32 8.93 -2.63
N PRO A 90 -2.22 8.18 -2.48
CA PRO A 90 -2.27 6.72 -2.45
C PRO A 90 -2.77 6.20 -1.10
N ASN A 91 -3.31 4.98 -1.08
CA ASN A 91 -3.78 4.32 0.14
C ASN A 91 -3.21 2.91 0.30
N GLU A 92 -3.54 2.02 -0.64
CA GLU A 92 -3.09 0.63 -0.66
C GLU A 92 -2.33 0.34 -1.95
N ILE A 93 -1.45 -0.66 -1.90
CA ILE A 93 -0.68 -1.13 -3.04
C ILE A 93 -0.68 -2.65 -3.15
N ALA A 94 -0.62 -3.16 -4.39
CA ALA A 94 -0.43 -4.57 -4.70
C ALA A 94 0.35 -4.73 -6.00
N ILE A 95 1.04 -5.87 -6.17
CA ILE A 95 1.80 -6.16 -7.40
C ILE A 95 1.26 -7.43 -8.04
N PHE A 96 0.91 -7.35 -9.33
CA PHE A 96 0.45 -8.50 -10.10
C PHE A 96 0.94 -8.40 -11.55
N LYS A 97 1.55 -9.47 -12.06
CA LYS A 97 2.07 -9.56 -13.44
C LYS A 97 2.91 -8.34 -13.86
N ASN A 98 3.91 -7.99 -13.04
CA ASN A 98 4.83 -6.86 -13.27
C ASN A 98 4.16 -5.47 -13.34
N LYS A 99 2.95 -5.36 -12.79
CA LYS A 99 2.24 -4.08 -12.61
C LYS A 99 2.08 -3.79 -11.14
N LEU A 100 2.36 -2.55 -10.74
CA LEU A 100 2.02 -2.01 -9.44
C LEU A 100 0.65 -1.36 -9.52
N TYR A 101 -0.25 -1.77 -8.64
CA TYR A 101 -1.60 -1.25 -8.48
C TYR A 101 -1.65 -0.42 -7.22
N VAL A 102 -2.16 0.79 -7.31
CA VAL A 102 -2.23 1.73 -6.20
C VAL A 102 -3.66 2.24 -6.11
N SER A 103 -4.35 2.05 -4.98
CA SER A 103 -5.66 2.67 -4.77
C SER A 103 -5.53 4.09 -4.25
N SER A 104 -6.54 4.89 -4.55
CA SER A 104 -6.65 6.24 -4.04
C SER A 104 -7.18 6.26 -2.59
N GLY A 105 -6.74 7.25 -1.80
CA GLY A 105 -7.16 7.48 -0.43
C GLY A 105 -8.52 8.17 -0.31
N ILE A 106 -9.08 8.19 0.92
CA ILE A 106 -10.43 8.71 1.22
C ILE A 106 -10.63 10.15 0.74
N HIS A 107 -9.55 10.93 0.65
CA HIS A 107 -9.58 12.34 0.25
C HIS A 107 -9.26 12.58 -1.23
N SER A 108 -9.09 11.53 -2.05
CA SER A 108 -8.91 11.68 -3.49
C SER A 108 -10.25 12.06 -4.13
N GLN A 109 -10.43 13.34 -4.46
CA GLN A 109 -11.58 13.83 -5.23
C GLN A 109 -11.13 14.13 -6.67
N PRO A 110 -11.93 13.82 -7.73
CA PRO A 110 -13.21 13.09 -7.70
C PRO A 110 -13.03 11.58 -7.85
N GLY A 111 -13.83 10.81 -7.10
CA GLY A 111 -14.01 9.36 -7.28
C GLY A 111 -12.90 8.46 -6.74
N ASN A 112 -13.24 7.20 -6.48
CA ASN A 112 -12.28 6.18 -6.09
C ASN A 112 -11.55 5.67 -7.34
N LYS A 113 -10.23 5.55 -7.26
CA LYS A 113 -9.39 5.22 -8.41
C LYS A 113 -8.37 4.15 -8.06
N ILE A 114 -7.93 3.42 -9.08
CA ILE A 114 -6.71 2.60 -9.06
C ILE A 114 -5.78 3.13 -10.14
N CYS A 115 -4.58 3.54 -9.75
CA CYS A 115 -3.47 3.77 -10.66
C CYS A 115 -2.76 2.44 -10.92
N ILE A 116 -2.57 2.10 -12.19
CA ILE A 116 -1.88 0.90 -12.65
C ILE A 116 -0.59 1.35 -13.31
N ILE A 117 0.54 0.89 -12.79
CA ILE A 117 1.88 1.31 -13.20
C ILE A 117 2.63 0.09 -13.71
N GLN A 118 3.04 0.12 -14.97
CA GLN A 118 3.95 -0.88 -15.52
C GLN A 118 5.34 -0.69 -14.92
N LEU A 119 5.91 -1.70 -14.28
CA LEU A 119 7.17 -1.53 -13.55
C LEU A 119 8.38 -1.31 -14.46
N ASP A 120 8.35 -1.83 -15.69
CA ASP A 120 9.48 -1.75 -16.63
C ASP A 120 9.69 -0.34 -17.19
N ASP A 121 8.60 0.36 -17.53
CA ASP A 121 8.65 1.64 -18.24
C ASP A 121 7.88 2.77 -17.54
N ARG A 122 7.32 2.50 -16.36
CA ARG A 122 6.54 3.42 -15.53
C ARG A 122 5.32 4.01 -16.23
N LYS A 123 4.84 3.41 -17.32
CA LYS A 123 3.58 3.84 -17.94
C LYS A 123 2.43 3.64 -16.96
N MET A 124 1.62 4.68 -16.83
CA MET A 124 0.51 4.72 -15.89
C MET A 124 -0.83 4.71 -16.62
N LYS A 125 -1.82 4.04 -16.03
CA LYS A 125 -3.23 4.12 -16.40
C LYS A 125 -4.04 4.27 -15.13
N ILE A 126 -4.96 5.22 -15.11
CA ILE A 126 -5.91 5.38 -14.01
C ILE A 126 -7.24 4.73 -14.41
N VAL A 127 -7.83 4.00 -13.48
CA VAL A 127 -9.13 3.35 -13.60
C VAL A 127 -10.02 3.81 -12.47
N GLU A 128 -11.22 4.27 -12.79
CA GLU A 128 -12.24 4.56 -11.78
C GLU A 128 -12.86 3.26 -11.26
N VAL A 129 -13.10 3.23 -9.95
CA VAL A 129 -13.77 2.12 -9.26
C VAL A 129 -14.93 2.67 -8.43
N ASN A 130 -15.94 1.82 -8.22
CA ASN A 130 -17.21 2.27 -7.64
C ASN A 130 -17.19 2.39 -6.11
N THR A 131 -16.14 1.91 -5.44
CA THR A 131 -16.03 1.92 -3.98
C THR A 131 -14.64 2.31 -3.52
N PHE A 132 -14.55 2.84 -2.31
CA PHE A 132 -13.27 3.00 -1.62
C PHE A 132 -12.60 1.63 -1.43
N ILE A 133 -11.27 1.63 -1.29
CA ILE A 133 -10.47 0.41 -1.14
C ILE A 133 -9.70 0.52 0.16
N ASP A 134 -10.20 -0.17 1.19
CA ASP A 134 -9.55 -0.27 2.51
C ASP A 134 -8.34 -1.21 2.47
N LYS A 135 -8.45 -2.30 1.71
CA LYS A 135 -7.37 -3.27 1.50
C LYS A 135 -7.32 -3.69 0.04
N MET A 136 -6.09 -3.84 -0.46
CA MET A 136 -5.82 -4.42 -1.75
C MET A 136 -4.83 -5.57 -1.59
N ILE A 137 -5.09 -6.68 -2.26
CA ILE A 137 -4.19 -7.82 -2.33
C ILE A 137 -4.13 -8.36 -3.75
N SER A 138 -3.09 -9.16 -4.02
CA SER A 138 -2.87 -9.87 -5.26
C SER A 138 -2.59 -11.34 -4.97
N ASN A 139 -3.03 -12.24 -5.85
CA ASN A 139 -2.58 -13.63 -5.88
C ASN A 139 -2.39 -14.09 -7.33
N GLN A 140 -2.17 -15.38 -7.55
CA GLN A 140 -2.03 -15.97 -8.90
C GLN A 140 -3.19 -15.66 -9.87
N ASP A 141 -4.39 -15.41 -9.35
CA ASP A 141 -5.61 -15.19 -10.13
C ASP A 141 -5.91 -13.72 -10.39
N GLY A 142 -5.28 -12.78 -9.69
CA GLY A 142 -5.47 -11.35 -9.90
C GLY A 142 -5.49 -10.51 -8.62
N ILE A 143 -6.08 -9.31 -8.75
CA ILE A 143 -6.21 -8.31 -7.69
C ILE A 143 -7.59 -8.41 -7.04
N TYR A 144 -7.60 -8.39 -5.71
CA TYR A 144 -8.81 -8.35 -4.90
C TYR A 144 -8.78 -7.13 -4.00
N THR A 145 -9.94 -6.50 -3.85
CA THR A 145 -10.11 -5.32 -3.02
C THR A 145 -11.16 -5.60 -1.96
N MET A 146 -11.01 -4.97 -0.82
CA MET A 146 -11.98 -5.03 0.26
C MET A 146 -12.40 -3.62 0.68
N TYR A 147 -13.69 -3.49 0.98
CA TYR A 147 -14.27 -2.30 1.59
C TYR A 147 -15.17 -2.71 2.75
N SER A 148 -15.04 -2.05 3.89
CA SER A 148 -15.78 -2.31 5.11
C SER A 148 -16.52 -1.05 5.55
N GLU A 149 -17.85 -1.12 5.61
CA GLU A 149 -18.71 -0.02 6.04
C GLU A 149 -19.98 -0.58 6.69
N ASP A 150 -20.44 0.05 7.78
CA ASP A 150 -21.75 -0.20 8.39
C ASP A 150 -22.09 -1.68 8.65
N GLY A 151 -21.15 -2.43 9.25
CA GLY A 151 -21.39 -3.85 9.57
C GLY A 151 -21.35 -4.76 8.34
N LYS A 152 -20.81 -4.29 7.21
CA LYS A 152 -20.67 -5.07 5.98
C LYS A 152 -19.25 -5.02 5.46
N ILE A 153 -18.81 -6.13 4.89
CA ILE A 153 -17.55 -6.24 4.15
C ILE A 153 -17.88 -6.71 2.76
N ASP A 154 -17.48 -5.91 1.77
CA ASP A 154 -17.51 -6.28 0.38
C ASP A 154 -16.10 -6.64 -0.09
N ILE A 155 -15.93 -7.86 -0.61
CA ILE A 155 -14.73 -8.29 -1.31
C ILE A 155 -15.05 -8.34 -2.80
N ARG A 156 -14.21 -7.69 -3.60
CA ARG A 156 -14.38 -7.59 -5.06
C ARG A 156 -13.14 -8.05 -5.79
N LYS A 157 -13.33 -8.64 -6.97
CA LYS A 157 -12.30 -8.84 -7.97
C LYS A 157 -12.62 -7.99 -9.18
N TYR A 158 -11.64 -7.23 -9.66
CA TYR A 158 -11.79 -6.39 -10.86
C TYR A 158 -10.97 -6.94 -12.02
N ASP A 159 -11.52 -6.84 -13.22
CA ASP A 159 -10.73 -6.74 -14.45
C ASP A 159 -10.38 -5.27 -14.65
N LEU A 160 -9.13 -4.94 -14.34
CA LEU A 160 -8.64 -3.57 -14.36
C LEU A 160 -8.26 -3.09 -15.78
N ASP A 161 -8.17 -4.00 -16.75
CA ASP A 161 -8.01 -3.60 -18.15
C ASP A 161 -9.35 -3.12 -18.72
N SER A 162 -10.44 -3.84 -18.44
CA SER A 162 -11.81 -3.45 -18.85
C SER A 162 -12.58 -2.56 -17.86
N CYS A 163 -12.00 -2.28 -16.70
CA CYS A 163 -12.61 -1.51 -15.60
C CYS A 163 -13.94 -2.12 -15.11
N LYS A 164 -14.03 -3.46 -15.06
CA LYS A 164 -15.26 -4.18 -14.69
C LYS A 164 -15.07 -4.99 -13.42
N GLU A 165 -16.04 -4.91 -12.52
CA GLU A 165 -16.18 -5.87 -11.43
C GLU A 165 -16.50 -7.24 -12.03
N LEU A 166 -15.69 -8.25 -11.70
CA LEU A 166 -15.88 -9.63 -12.14
C LEU A 166 -16.68 -10.44 -11.13
N TYR A 167 -16.33 -10.28 -9.85
CA TYR A 167 -16.94 -11.01 -8.75
C TYR A 167 -17.07 -10.11 -7.54
N LYS A 168 -18.13 -10.35 -6.75
CA LYS A 168 -18.37 -9.72 -5.47
C LYS A 168 -18.86 -10.75 -4.47
N ALA A 169 -18.30 -10.69 -3.26
CA ALA A 169 -18.83 -11.37 -2.08
C ALA A 169 -19.11 -10.31 -1.01
N THR A 170 -20.21 -10.48 -0.28
CA THR A 170 -20.59 -9.60 0.83
C THR A 170 -20.77 -10.43 2.09
N PHE A 171 -20.15 -9.99 3.18
CA PHE A 171 -20.30 -10.55 4.52
C PHE A 171 -20.91 -9.50 5.43
N GLN A 172 -21.76 -9.92 6.35
CA GLN A 172 -22.32 -9.06 7.38
C GLN A 172 -21.69 -9.43 8.72
N TYR A 173 -21.41 -8.42 9.54
CA TYR A 173 -20.95 -8.57 10.91
C TYR A 173 -21.76 -7.63 11.82
N ASP A 174 -21.84 -7.97 13.10
CA ASP A 174 -22.51 -7.11 14.07
C ASP A 174 -21.73 -5.81 14.24
N SER A 175 -22.32 -4.69 13.82
CA SER A 175 -21.71 -3.36 13.89
C SER A 175 -21.40 -2.89 15.32
N ASN A 176 -21.97 -3.55 16.34
CA ASN A 176 -21.65 -3.27 17.75
C ASN A 176 -20.32 -3.88 18.21
N THR A 177 -19.71 -4.74 17.38
CA THR A 177 -18.38 -5.29 17.62
C THR A 177 -17.39 -4.57 16.71
N PRO A 178 -16.34 -3.91 17.23
CA PRO A 178 -15.31 -3.31 16.39
C PRO A 178 -14.62 -4.42 15.58
N TYR A 179 -14.94 -4.49 14.29
CA TYR A 179 -14.36 -5.45 13.38
C TYR A 179 -13.30 -4.75 12.54
N TYR A 180 -12.04 -5.06 12.83
CA TYR A 180 -10.93 -4.72 11.97
C TYR A 180 -10.58 -5.97 11.18
N PRO A 181 -10.97 -6.10 9.90
CA PRO A 181 -10.57 -7.23 9.09
C PRO A 181 -9.04 -7.27 9.02
N SER A 182 -8.43 -8.17 9.79
CA SER A 182 -7.03 -8.53 9.66
C SER A 182 -6.94 -9.62 8.60
N VAL A 183 -6.46 -9.22 7.44
CA VAL A 183 -6.27 -10.13 6.32
C VAL A 183 -4.90 -10.76 6.48
N LEU A 184 -4.83 -11.98 7.03
CA LEU A 184 -3.61 -12.77 7.09
C LEU A 184 -3.46 -13.55 5.78
N PHE A 185 -2.43 -13.21 4.99
CA PHE A 185 -1.97 -14.07 3.91
C PHE A 185 -0.46 -14.22 4.00
N SER A 186 0.01 -15.48 3.92
CA SER A 186 1.40 -15.78 3.64
C SER A 186 1.64 -15.61 2.15
N ASN A 187 2.61 -14.78 1.75
CA ASN A 187 3.20 -14.89 0.43
C ASN A 187 3.89 -16.26 0.38
N GLN A 188 3.30 -17.22 -0.33
CA GLN A 188 4.04 -18.38 -0.83
C GLN A 188 4.59 -18.03 -2.20
#